data_AF-A0AAW9LB69-F1
#
_entry.id   AF-A0AAW9LB69-F1
#
_cell.length_a   1.000
_cell.length_b   1.000
_cell.length_c   1.000
_cell.angle_alpha   90.00
_cell.angle_beta   90.00
_cell.angle_gamma   90.00
#
_symmetry.space_group_name_H-M   'P 1'
#
loop_
_entity.id
_entity.type
_entity.pdbx_description
1 polymer ?
#
loop_
_entity_poly.entity_id
_entity_poly.type
_entity_poly.pdbx_seq_one_letter_code
_entity_poly.pdbx_strand_id
1 'polypeptide(L)'
;MGLLDVLTQVGAVVVALHLVALVVVVGPKQLWTLRCGLRTKLRTIGPSLGVLVTVLLANGVVRNVGVELSWIIGLNITGGIHAVEGRFVAHLQSLATPPLTAYFGFVYVFGYVFLLTFPLVAYLVLADTRPLHTLVVAYVVNYGLGLVCYVVFVSYGPRNFMPELVSSLLYNSWPQSQLLTSQVNVNTNVFPSLHTSLSATVGLLAYRYRERFPAGFRSQPCSRSPSLSPRCTSESTG
;
A
#
# COMPACT_ATOMS: atom_id res chain seq x y z
N MET A 1 -7.88 22.88 11.01
CA MET A 1 -7.94 21.44 10.71
C MET A 1 -6.76 20.76 11.37
N GLY A 2 -7.02 19.83 12.27
CA GLY A 2 -5.99 19.03 12.95
C GLY A 2 -5.64 17.75 12.20
N LEU A 3 -4.67 16.99 12.70
CA LEU A 3 -4.29 15.68 12.16
C LEU A 3 -5.47 14.70 12.12
N LEU A 4 -6.33 14.72 13.16
CA LEU A 4 -7.52 13.87 13.23
C LEU A 4 -8.50 14.15 12.09
N ASP A 5 -8.67 15.40 11.69
CA ASP A 5 -9.55 15.77 10.58
C ASP A 5 -9.04 15.18 9.27
N VAL A 6 -7.73 15.29 9.02
CA VAL A 6 -7.07 14.75 7.84
C VAL A 6 -7.14 13.21 7.82
N LEU A 7 -6.88 12.56 8.95
CA LEU A 7 -7.00 11.10 9.08
C LEU A 7 -8.44 10.64 8.84
N THR A 8 -9.42 11.35 9.38
CA THR A 8 -10.83 11.05 9.19
C THR A 8 -11.23 11.21 7.73
N GLN A 9 -10.79 12.29 7.07
CA GLN A 9 -11.05 12.53 5.65
C GLN A 9 -10.44 11.43 4.78
N VAL A 10 -9.17 11.08 4.99
CA VAL A 10 -8.49 10.01 4.26
C VAL A 10 -9.16 8.66 4.52
N GLY A 11 -9.45 8.35 5.78
CA GLY A 11 -10.14 7.12 6.18
C GLY A 11 -11.51 6.98 5.52
N ALA A 12 -12.32 8.05 5.54
CA ALA A 12 -13.66 8.04 4.95
C ALA A 12 -13.63 7.79 3.44
N VAL A 13 -12.76 8.49 2.70
CA VAL A 13 -12.62 8.31 1.25
C VAL A 13 -12.10 6.91 0.92
N VAL A 14 -11.08 6.42 1.64
CA VAL A 14 -10.54 5.08 1.43
C VAL A 14 -11.59 4.01 1.71
N VAL A 15 -12.37 4.14 2.79
CA VAL A 15 -13.48 3.22 3.10
C VAL A 15 -14.52 3.24 1.99
N ALA A 16 -14.91 4.42 1.49
CA ALA A 16 -15.85 4.53 0.37
C ALA A 16 -15.31 3.81 -0.88
N LEU A 17 -14.03 3.99 -1.22
CA LEU A 17 -13.38 3.29 -2.33
C LEU A 17 -13.39 1.77 -2.12
N HIS A 18 -13.13 1.28 -0.89
CA HIS A 18 -13.21 -0.15 -0.57
C HIS A 18 -14.62 -0.70 -0.75
N LEU A 19 -15.64 0.00 -0.27
CA LEU A 19 -17.03 -0.44 -0.40
C LEU A 19 -17.44 -0.55 -1.86
N VAL A 20 -17.14 0.47 -2.67
CA VAL A 20 -17.39 0.46 -4.12
C VAL A 20 -16.64 -0.69 -4.77
N ALA A 21 -15.34 -0.86 -4.50
CA ALA A 21 -14.52 -1.90 -5.10
C ALA A 21 -14.96 -3.32 -4.69
N LEU A 22 -15.39 -3.53 -3.44
CA LEU A 22 -15.93 -4.81 -2.99
C LEU A 22 -17.23 -5.16 -3.72
N VAL A 23 -18.12 -4.20 -3.90
CA VAL A 23 -19.37 -4.41 -4.65
C VAL A 23 -19.07 -4.74 -6.11
N VAL A 24 -18.15 -4.02 -6.74
CA VAL A 24 -17.82 -4.18 -8.17
C VAL A 24 -16.99 -5.44 -8.46
N VAL A 25 -16.02 -5.77 -7.61
CA VAL A 25 -15.02 -6.83 -7.90
C VAL A 25 -15.36 -8.17 -7.26
N VAL A 26 -15.93 -8.18 -6.04
CA VAL A 26 -16.15 -9.40 -5.24
C VAL A 26 -17.61 -9.85 -5.28
N GLY A 27 -18.54 -8.90 -5.18
CA GLY A 27 -19.96 -9.17 -5.15
C GLY A 27 -20.50 -9.66 -3.78
N PRO A 28 -21.79 -9.44 -3.49
CA PRO A 28 -22.35 -9.59 -2.14
C PRO A 28 -22.41 -11.03 -1.62
N LYS A 29 -22.54 -12.03 -2.51
CA LYS A 29 -22.66 -13.45 -2.12
C LYS A 29 -21.38 -14.01 -1.50
N GLN A 30 -20.21 -13.57 -1.99
CA GLN A 30 -18.91 -14.04 -1.50
C GLN A 30 -18.52 -13.39 -0.17
N LEU A 31 -19.04 -12.19 0.12
CA LEU A 31 -18.85 -11.54 1.41
C LEU A 31 -19.55 -12.28 2.55
N TRP A 32 -20.74 -12.84 2.29
CA TRP A 32 -21.48 -13.64 3.28
C TRP A 32 -20.73 -14.92 3.69
N THR A 33 -20.16 -15.64 2.72
CA THR A 33 -19.39 -16.86 3.00
C THR A 33 -18.08 -16.55 3.72
N LEU A 34 -17.45 -15.40 3.46
CA LEU A 34 -16.28 -14.95 4.21
C LEU A 34 -16.60 -14.77 5.70
N ARG A 35 -17.74 -14.17 6.06
CA ARG A 35 -18.09 -13.88 7.47
C ARG A 35 -18.08 -15.14 8.34
N CYS A 36 -18.54 -16.27 7.82
CA CYS A 36 -18.59 -17.54 8.54
C CYS A 36 -17.19 -18.17 8.75
N GLY A 37 -16.22 -17.90 7.86
CA GLY A 37 -14.88 -18.50 7.88
C GLY A 37 -13.74 -17.53 8.23
N LEU A 38 -14.03 -16.24 8.45
CA LEU A 38 -13.03 -15.19 8.57
C LEU A 38 -12.05 -15.44 9.72
N ARG A 39 -12.55 -15.88 10.89
CA ARG A 39 -11.71 -16.13 12.07
C ARG A 39 -10.67 -17.22 11.81
N THR A 40 -11.05 -18.29 11.12
CA THR A 40 -10.15 -19.40 10.79
C THR A 40 -9.09 -18.97 9.77
N LYS A 41 -9.49 -18.19 8.76
CA LYS A 41 -8.54 -17.63 7.78
C LYS A 41 -7.56 -16.66 8.43
N LEU A 42 -8.03 -15.75 9.28
CA LEU A 42 -7.18 -14.79 10.01
C LEU A 42 -6.21 -15.50 10.95
N ARG A 43 -6.61 -16.59 11.60
CA ARG A 43 -5.67 -17.40 12.40
C ARG A 43 -4.58 -18.05 11.55
N THR A 44 -4.92 -18.51 10.35
CA THR A 44 -3.97 -19.16 9.44
C THR A 44 -2.94 -18.17 8.89
N ILE A 45 -3.36 -16.94 8.58
CA ILE A 45 -2.51 -15.90 7.97
C ILE A 45 -1.93 -14.96 9.05
N GLY A 46 -2.42 -15.06 10.28
CA GLY A 46 -2.02 -14.26 11.44
C GLY A 46 -0.52 -14.17 11.63
N PRO A 47 0.26 -15.26 11.54
CA PRO A 47 1.71 -15.19 11.63
C PRO A 47 2.34 -14.28 10.57
N SER A 48 1.96 -14.43 9.29
CA SER A 48 2.48 -13.60 8.19
C SER A 48 2.08 -12.13 8.35
N LEU A 49 0.84 -11.86 8.78
CA LEU A 49 0.40 -10.50 9.10
C LEU A 49 1.17 -9.93 10.29
N GLY A 50 1.47 -10.75 11.30
CA GLY A 50 2.29 -10.38 12.45
C GLY A 50 3.70 -9.97 12.03
N VAL A 51 4.33 -10.70 11.10
CA VAL A 51 5.63 -10.32 10.52
C VAL A 51 5.52 -8.99 9.79
N LEU A 52 4.50 -8.79 8.95
CA LEU A 52 4.31 -7.52 8.25
C LEU A 52 4.13 -6.36 9.23
N VAL A 53 3.29 -6.51 10.25
CA VAL A 53 3.09 -5.49 11.30
C VAL A 53 4.42 -5.21 12.01
N THR A 54 5.18 -6.25 12.34
CA THR A 54 6.51 -6.10 12.98
C THR A 54 7.46 -5.30 12.11
N VAL A 55 7.53 -5.59 10.81
CA VAL A 55 8.37 -4.85 9.85
C VAL A 55 7.90 -3.40 9.71
N LEU A 56 6.60 -3.14 9.68
CA LEU A 56 6.05 -1.78 9.61
C LEU A 56 6.35 -0.97 10.89
N LEU A 57 6.26 -1.60 12.06
CA LEU A 57 6.63 -0.98 13.33
C LEU A 57 8.13 -0.72 13.40
N ALA A 58 8.96 -1.69 13.00
CA ALA A 58 10.41 -1.53 12.91
C ALA A 58 10.76 -0.39 11.94
N ASN A 59 10.09 -0.30 10.79
CA ASN A 59 10.25 0.81 9.85
C ASN A 59 9.93 2.17 10.50
N GLY A 60 8.89 2.24 11.35
CA GLY A 60 8.59 3.45 12.12
C GLY A 60 9.71 3.84 13.09
N VAL A 61 10.26 2.87 13.83
CA VAL A 61 11.36 3.09 14.79
C VAL A 61 12.64 3.48 14.06
N VAL A 62 13.05 2.69 13.08
CA VAL A 62 14.27 2.91 12.29
C VAL A 62 14.20 4.22 11.54
N ARG A 63 13.03 4.69 11.10
CA ARG A 63 12.91 6.04 10.53
C ARG A 63 13.28 7.15 11.52
N ASN A 64 12.95 7.00 12.80
CA ASN A 64 13.25 8.01 13.81
C ASN A 64 14.75 8.07 14.16
N VAL A 65 15.43 6.91 14.15
CA VAL A 65 16.87 6.82 14.47
C VAL A 65 17.76 6.75 13.21
N GLY A 66 17.14 6.59 12.04
CA GLY A 66 17.80 6.22 10.79
C GLY A 66 18.70 7.33 10.28
N VAL A 67 18.31 8.60 10.46
CA VAL A 67 19.15 9.73 10.08
C VAL A 67 20.49 9.66 10.83
N GLU A 68 20.49 9.47 12.14
CA GLU A 68 21.72 9.35 12.95
C GLU A 68 22.56 8.13 12.54
N LEU A 69 21.93 6.97 12.30
CA LEU A 69 22.61 5.76 11.82
C LEU A 69 23.22 5.93 10.42
N SER A 70 22.51 6.58 9.51
CA SER A 70 22.98 6.79 8.14
C SER A 70 24.13 7.81 8.08
N TRP A 71 24.15 8.81 8.98
CA TRP A 71 25.30 9.71 9.14
C TRP A 71 26.56 8.98 9.63
N ILE A 72 26.40 7.93 10.44
CA ILE A 72 27.52 7.08 10.88
C ILE A 72 28.07 6.25 9.71
N ILE A 73 27.20 5.76 8.81
CA ILE A 73 27.59 4.98 7.63
C ILE A 73 28.20 5.87 6.53
N GLY A 74 27.69 7.10 6.36
CA GLY A 74 28.30 8.14 5.52
C GLY A 74 28.16 7.95 4.00
N LEU A 75 27.42 6.94 3.53
CA LEU A 75 27.22 6.68 2.09
C LEU A 75 26.15 7.60 1.51
N ASN A 76 26.56 8.82 1.15
CA ASN A 76 25.69 9.77 0.47
C ASN A 76 25.68 9.55 -1.05
N ILE A 77 24.55 9.07 -1.57
CA ILE A 77 24.36 8.80 -3.01
C ILE A 77 23.57 9.91 -3.72
N THR A 78 23.18 10.98 -3.01
CA THR A 78 22.38 12.09 -3.55
C THR A 78 22.99 12.65 -4.83
N GLY A 79 24.30 12.93 -4.83
CA GLY A 79 25.00 13.46 -6.00
C GLY A 79 25.00 12.49 -7.18
N GLY A 80 25.14 11.18 -6.92
CA GLY A 80 25.11 10.15 -7.96
C GLY A 80 23.73 10.01 -8.62
N ILE A 81 22.66 10.04 -7.81
CA ILE A 81 21.28 10.04 -8.31
C ILE A 81 21.05 11.28 -9.18
N HIS A 82 21.46 12.47 -8.71
CA HIS A 82 21.28 13.70 -9.48
C HIS A 82 22.14 13.78 -10.75
N ALA A 83 23.33 13.18 -10.77
CA ALA A 83 24.13 13.09 -11.98
C ALA A 83 23.43 12.29 -13.08
N VAL A 84 22.61 11.29 -12.69
CA VAL A 84 21.81 10.48 -13.62
C VAL A 84 20.48 11.16 -13.97
N GLU A 85 19.73 11.66 -12.98
CA GLU A 85 18.41 12.27 -13.18
C GLU A 85 18.48 13.67 -13.82
N GLY A 86 19.56 14.42 -13.56
CA GLY A 86 19.77 15.77 -14.04
C GLY A 86 18.57 16.69 -13.79
N ARG A 87 18.06 17.30 -14.87
CA ARG A 87 16.90 18.22 -14.84
C ARG A 87 15.57 17.54 -15.10
N PHE A 88 15.52 16.21 -15.18
CA PHE A 88 14.30 15.47 -15.53
C PHE A 88 13.12 15.84 -14.64
N VAL A 89 13.31 15.88 -13.32
CA VAL A 89 12.25 16.22 -12.36
C VAL A 89 11.72 17.64 -12.57
N ALA A 90 12.61 18.60 -12.83
CA ALA A 90 12.21 19.99 -13.11
C ALA A 90 11.44 20.09 -14.44
N HIS A 91 11.86 19.34 -15.47
CA HIS A 91 11.12 19.29 -16.73
C HIS A 91 9.73 18.67 -16.55
N LEU A 92 9.61 17.59 -15.77
CA LEU A 92 8.31 16.99 -15.47
C LEU A 92 7.40 17.96 -14.69
N GLN A 93 7.94 18.70 -13.72
CA GLN A 93 7.18 19.73 -12.99
C GLN A 93 6.78 20.91 -13.88
N SER A 94 7.51 21.22 -14.95
CA SER A 94 7.13 22.28 -15.88
C SER A 94 5.81 21.99 -16.64
N LEU A 95 5.39 20.72 -16.69
CA LEU A 95 4.11 20.29 -17.26
C LEU A 95 2.96 20.34 -16.24
N ALA A 96 3.24 20.68 -14.98
CA ALA A 96 2.25 20.69 -13.92
C ALA A 96 1.20 21.79 -14.16
N THR A 97 -0.06 21.40 -14.17
CA THR A 97 -1.21 22.31 -14.12
C THR A 97 -1.99 22.07 -12.83
N PRO A 98 -2.81 23.05 -12.36
CA PRO A 98 -3.60 22.86 -11.15
C PRO A 98 -4.50 21.61 -11.17
N PRO A 99 -5.24 21.30 -12.27
CA PRO A 99 -6.04 20.08 -12.33
C PRO A 99 -5.20 18.80 -12.29
N LEU A 100 -4.06 18.78 -13.00
CA LEU A 100 -3.17 17.63 -13.03
C LEU A 100 -2.54 17.37 -11.65
N THR A 101 -2.15 18.44 -10.97
CA THR A 101 -1.60 18.39 -9.61
C THR A 101 -2.63 17.88 -8.62
N ALA A 102 -3.88 18.35 -8.71
CA ALA A 102 -4.97 17.86 -7.88
C ALA A 102 -5.25 16.36 -8.11
N TYR A 103 -5.27 15.92 -9.37
CA TYR A 103 -5.46 14.52 -9.73
C TYR A 103 -4.35 13.62 -9.14
N PHE A 104 -3.08 13.96 -9.38
CA PHE A 104 -1.97 13.15 -8.84
C PHE A 104 -1.87 13.25 -7.33
N GLY A 105 -2.21 14.39 -6.72
CA GLY A 105 -2.30 14.51 -5.27
C GLY A 105 -3.38 13.59 -4.68
N PHE A 106 -4.54 13.50 -5.34
CA PHE A 106 -5.60 12.57 -4.95
C PHE A 106 -5.15 11.11 -5.08
N VAL A 107 -4.56 10.74 -6.22
CA VAL A 107 -4.02 9.39 -6.44
C VAL A 107 -2.97 9.06 -5.40
N TYR A 108 -2.08 9.99 -5.07
CA TYR A 108 -1.00 9.79 -4.11
C TYR A 108 -1.50 9.60 -2.68
N VAL A 109 -2.47 10.40 -2.22
CA VAL A 109 -2.94 10.33 -0.82
C VAL A 109 -4.01 9.25 -0.64
N PHE A 110 -5.03 9.22 -1.48
CA PHE A 110 -6.17 8.31 -1.31
C PHE A 110 -5.99 7.04 -2.15
N GLY A 111 -5.62 7.20 -3.42
CA GLY A 111 -5.47 6.09 -4.35
C GLY A 111 -4.41 5.10 -3.92
N TYR A 112 -3.27 5.57 -3.43
CA TYR A 112 -2.17 4.72 -2.96
C TYR A 112 -2.56 3.88 -1.75
N VAL A 113 -3.19 4.49 -0.73
CA VAL A 113 -3.65 3.77 0.46
C VAL A 113 -4.66 2.70 0.07
N PHE A 114 -5.61 3.06 -0.80
CA PHE A 114 -6.57 2.11 -1.36
C PHE A 114 -5.88 0.98 -2.14
N LEU A 115 -4.94 1.30 -3.02
CA LEU A 115 -4.20 0.35 -3.84
C LEU A 115 -3.47 -0.70 -2.98
N LEU A 116 -2.90 -0.29 -1.86
CA LEU A 116 -2.17 -1.21 -0.98
C LEU A 116 -3.07 -2.07 -0.10
N THR A 117 -4.21 -1.52 0.34
CA THR A 117 -5.08 -2.17 1.33
C THR A 117 -6.18 -3.01 0.69
N PHE A 118 -6.71 -2.59 -0.46
CA PHE A 118 -7.79 -3.31 -1.14
C PHE A 118 -7.41 -4.77 -1.51
N PRO A 119 -6.23 -5.07 -2.06
CA PRO A 119 -5.84 -6.45 -2.37
C PRO A 119 -5.79 -7.36 -1.12
N LEU A 120 -5.43 -6.83 0.06
CA LEU A 120 -5.48 -7.59 1.31
C LEU A 120 -6.92 -8.03 1.60
N VAL A 121 -7.87 -7.11 1.47
CA VAL A 121 -9.30 -7.38 1.69
C VAL A 121 -9.85 -8.31 0.61
N ALA A 122 -9.53 -8.06 -0.65
CA ALA A 122 -10.01 -8.84 -1.78
C ALA A 122 -9.51 -10.30 -1.73
N TYR A 123 -8.23 -10.52 -1.42
CA TYR A 123 -7.67 -11.87 -1.32
C TYR A 123 -8.13 -12.63 -0.07
N LEU A 124 -8.57 -11.95 1.00
CA LEU A 124 -9.21 -12.63 2.15
C LEU A 124 -10.50 -13.37 1.75
N VAL A 125 -11.23 -12.83 0.76
CA VAL A 125 -12.49 -13.43 0.30
C VAL A 125 -12.24 -14.75 -0.45
N LEU A 126 -11.12 -14.85 -1.18
CA LEU A 126 -10.78 -16.06 -1.94
C LEU A 126 -10.61 -17.29 -1.04
N ALA A 127 -11.07 -18.45 -1.50
CA ALA A 127 -10.91 -19.71 -0.76
C ALA A 127 -9.43 -20.10 -0.61
N ASP A 128 -8.62 -19.87 -1.64
CA ASP A 128 -7.17 -20.09 -1.63
C ASP A 128 -6.45 -18.92 -0.95
N THR A 129 -5.63 -19.23 0.07
CA THR A 129 -4.85 -18.25 0.83
C THR A 129 -3.54 -17.86 0.15
N ARG A 130 -3.12 -18.56 -0.91
CA ARG A 130 -1.86 -18.30 -1.64
C ARG A 130 -1.71 -16.85 -2.12
N PRO A 131 -2.72 -16.17 -2.72
CA PRO A 131 -2.59 -14.79 -3.16
C PRO A 131 -2.29 -13.83 -2.01
N LEU A 132 -3.01 -14.01 -0.90
CA LEU A 132 -2.84 -13.18 0.30
C LEU A 132 -1.47 -13.41 0.94
N HIS A 133 -1.03 -14.66 1.07
CA HIS A 133 0.30 -14.97 1.57
C HIS A 133 1.40 -14.37 0.67
N THR A 134 1.26 -14.49 -0.65
CA THR A 134 2.21 -13.91 -1.62
C THR A 134 2.28 -12.39 -1.46
N LEU A 135 1.14 -11.72 -1.32
CA LEU A 135 1.07 -10.28 -1.14
C LEU A 135 1.74 -9.83 0.17
N VAL A 136 1.44 -10.50 1.27
CA VAL A 136 2.00 -10.18 2.59
C VAL A 136 3.53 -10.37 2.58
N VAL A 137 4.02 -11.48 2.04
CA VAL A 137 5.47 -11.72 1.90
C VAL A 137 6.11 -10.69 0.99
N ALA A 138 5.49 -10.34 -0.13
CA ALA A 138 6.01 -9.31 -1.03
C ALA A 138 6.09 -7.96 -0.32
N TYR A 139 5.11 -7.59 0.50
CA TYR A 139 5.17 -6.37 1.31
C TYR A 139 6.32 -6.45 2.33
N VAL A 140 6.47 -7.56 3.04
CA VAL A 140 7.59 -7.77 3.98
C VAL A 140 8.93 -7.57 3.29
N VAL A 141 9.14 -8.16 2.11
CA VAL A 141 10.38 -8.01 1.34
C VAL A 141 10.57 -6.57 0.86
N ASN A 142 9.52 -5.92 0.35
CA ASN A 142 9.59 -4.52 -0.10
C ASN A 142 9.97 -3.57 1.04
N TYR A 143 9.26 -3.65 2.17
CA TYR A 143 9.53 -2.82 3.33
C TYR A 143 10.89 -3.15 3.96
N GLY A 144 11.26 -4.44 4.07
CA GLY A 144 12.54 -4.85 4.62
C GLY A 144 13.72 -4.36 3.78
N LEU A 145 13.67 -4.56 2.46
CA LEU A 145 14.73 -4.10 1.55
C LEU A 145 14.77 -2.57 1.50
N GLY A 146 13.61 -1.91 1.43
CA GLY A 146 13.51 -0.46 1.48
C GLY A 146 14.14 0.10 2.76
N LEU A 147 13.88 -0.53 3.90
CA LEU A 147 14.43 -0.13 5.19
C LEU A 147 15.94 -0.27 5.25
N VAL A 148 16.49 -1.40 4.77
CA VAL A 148 17.93 -1.61 4.68
C VAL A 148 18.56 -0.52 3.81
N CYS A 149 17.98 -0.23 2.65
CA CYS A 149 18.48 0.83 1.78
C CYS A 149 18.38 2.22 2.43
N TYR A 150 17.28 2.54 3.13
CA TYR A 150 17.13 3.83 3.82
C TYR A 150 18.14 4.02 4.96
N VAL A 151 18.59 2.95 5.60
CA VAL A 151 19.65 3.01 6.62
C VAL A 151 21.02 3.14 5.96
N VAL A 152 21.29 2.36 4.92
CA VAL A 152 22.61 2.30 4.27
C VAL A 152 22.90 3.55 3.44
N PHE A 153 21.90 4.07 2.72
CA PHE A 153 22.09 5.15 1.75
C PHE A 153 21.42 6.45 2.19
N VAL A 154 22.22 7.49 2.39
CA VAL A 154 21.70 8.86 2.57
C VAL A 154 21.39 9.43 1.18
N SER A 155 20.13 9.78 0.96
CA SER A 155 19.68 10.43 -0.27
C SER A 155 18.68 11.53 0.06
N TYR A 156 18.77 12.69 -0.60
CA TYR A 156 17.79 13.76 -0.44
C TYR A 156 16.94 13.90 -1.70
N GLY A 157 15.63 14.11 -1.51
CA GLY A 157 14.73 14.32 -2.64
C GLY A 157 15.00 15.64 -3.38
N PRO A 158 14.57 15.77 -4.65
CA PRO A 158 14.82 16.96 -5.46
C PRO A 158 14.38 18.29 -4.84
N ARG A 159 13.29 18.30 -4.05
CA ARG A 159 12.83 19.49 -3.32
C ARG A 159 13.79 19.98 -2.24
N ASN A 160 14.60 19.09 -1.68
CA ASN A 160 15.56 19.39 -0.61
C ASN A 160 16.94 19.72 -1.18
N PHE A 161 17.29 19.13 -2.33
CA PHE A 161 18.58 19.34 -3.00
C PHE A 161 18.57 20.51 -3.99
N MET A 162 17.45 20.76 -4.68
CA MET A 162 17.27 21.85 -5.65
C MET A 162 15.96 22.62 -5.41
N PRO A 163 15.80 23.28 -4.26
CA PRO A 163 14.56 23.97 -3.89
C PRO A 163 14.19 25.13 -4.83
N GLU A 164 15.17 25.73 -5.52
CA GLU A 164 14.95 26.80 -6.51
C GLU A 164 14.33 26.29 -7.82
N LEU A 165 14.45 24.99 -8.11
CA LEU A 165 14.00 24.36 -9.36
C LEU A 165 12.80 23.43 -9.18
N VAL A 166 12.59 22.92 -7.96
CA VAL A 166 11.60 21.87 -7.68
C VAL A 166 10.77 22.25 -6.45
N SER A 167 9.47 22.41 -6.65
CA SER A 167 8.53 22.78 -5.60
C SER A 167 7.79 21.56 -5.01
N SER A 168 7.32 21.68 -3.77
CA SER A 168 6.47 20.67 -3.14
C SER A 168 5.01 20.87 -3.57
N LEU A 169 4.68 20.53 -4.82
CA LEU A 169 3.37 20.76 -5.45
C LEU A 169 2.20 20.28 -4.58
N LEU A 170 2.30 19.11 -3.96
CA LEU A 170 1.28 18.58 -3.05
C LEU A 170 1.03 19.50 -1.85
N TYR A 171 2.08 20.07 -1.27
CA TYR A 171 1.97 20.93 -0.09
C TYR A 171 1.49 22.33 -0.45
N ASN A 172 1.78 22.78 -1.68
CA ASN A 172 1.26 24.05 -2.17
C ASN A 172 -0.25 23.95 -2.45
N SER A 173 -0.72 22.84 -3.02
CA SER A 173 -2.14 22.64 -3.33
C SER A 173 -2.96 22.14 -2.13
N TRP A 174 -2.37 21.35 -1.23
CA TRP A 174 -3.04 20.83 -0.04
C TRP A 174 -2.09 20.79 1.18
N PRO A 175 -1.85 21.95 1.82
CA PRO A 175 -0.89 22.07 2.92
C PRO A 175 -1.14 21.11 4.09
N GLN A 176 -2.42 20.80 4.38
CA GLN A 176 -2.79 19.90 5.48
C GLN A 176 -2.25 18.48 5.31
N SER A 177 -1.93 18.06 4.08
CA SER A 177 -1.28 16.76 3.81
C SER A 177 0.09 16.63 4.49
N GLN A 178 0.74 17.73 4.87
CA GLN A 178 1.97 17.72 5.67
C GLN A 178 1.75 17.10 7.06
N LEU A 179 0.58 17.32 7.66
CA LEU A 179 0.25 16.72 8.95
C LEU A 179 0.26 15.20 8.88
N LEU A 180 -0.20 14.62 7.77
CA LEU A 180 -0.17 13.18 7.54
C LEU A 180 1.22 12.70 7.12
N THR A 181 1.82 13.34 6.11
CA THR A 181 3.07 12.86 5.49
C THR A 181 4.27 12.96 6.44
N SER A 182 4.30 13.93 7.35
CA SER A 182 5.33 14.02 8.40
C SER A 182 5.30 12.87 9.40
N GLN A 183 4.15 12.20 9.59
CA GLN A 183 4.03 11.04 10.49
C GLN A 183 4.61 9.76 9.88
N VAL A 184 4.73 9.72 8.56
CA VAL A 184 5.07 8.49 7.82
C VAL A 184 6.35 8.61 7.00
N ASN A 185 6.88 9.82 6.80
CA ASN A 185 8.02 10.08 5.93
C ASN A 185 9.04 11.05 6.56
N VAL A 186 10.32 10.85 6.26
CA VAL A 186 11.43 11.77 6.56
C VAL A 186 12.16 12.13 5.26
N ASN A 187 12.80 13.29 5.23
CA ASN A 187 13.37 13.86 4.00
C ASN A 187 14.47 13.02 3.33
N THR A 188 15.02 12.02 4.05
CA THR A 188 16.06 11.10 3.58
C THR A 188 15.52 9.77 3.02
N ASN A 189 14.23 9.46 3.19
CA ASN A 189 13.63 8.20 2.73
C ASN A 189 13.20 8.28 1.26
N VAL A 190 14.15 8.57 0.36
CA VAL A 190 13.86 8.79 -1.06
C VAL A 190 14.37 7.68 -1.97
N PHE A 191 15.43 6.97 -1.58
CA PHE A 191 15.98 5.85 -2.35
C PHE A 191 15.95 4.51 -1.59
N PRO A 192 15.36 3.45 -2.16
CA PRO A 192 14.59 3.40 -3.41
C PRO A 192 13.14 3.93 -3.23
N SER A 193 12.44 4.15 -4.35
CA SER A 193 11.02 4.53 -4.32
C SER A 193 10.14 3.36 -3.87
N LEU A 194 9.78 3.36 -2.59
CA LEU A 194 8.89 2.36 -2.02
C LEU A 194 7.48 2.43 -2.63
N HIS A 195 6.99 3.63 -2.94
CA HIS A 195 5.69 3.83 -3.60
C HIS A 195 5.65 3.14 -4.98
N THR A 196 6.71 3.28 -5.77
CA THR A 196 6.80 2.63 -7.09
C THR A 196 6.86 1.12 -6.92
N SER A 197 7.72 0.61 -6.04
CA SER A 197 7.94 -0.83 -5.87
C SER A 197 6.68 -1.55 -5.35
N LEU A 198 5.98 -0.97 -4.37
CA LEU A 198 4.73 -1.53 -3.85
C LEU A 198 3.60 -1.44 -4.87
N SER A 199 3.47 -0.32 -5.60
CA SER A 199 2.45 -0.19 -6.65
C SER A 199 2.66 -1.20 -7.78
N ALA A 200 3.92 -1.38 -8.22
CA ALA A 200 4.29 -2.39 -9.20
C ALA A 200 4.00 -3.80 -8.69
N THR A 201 4.35 -4.09 -7.43
CA THR A 201 4.05 -5.37 -6.77
C THR A 201 2.55 -5.68 -6.80
N VAL A 202 1.71 -4.72 -6.40
CA VAL A 202 0.25 -4.87 -6.44
C VAL A 202 -0.24 -5.10 -7.87
N GLY A 203 0.23 -4.31 -8.84
CA GLY A 203 -0.15 -4.45 -10.25
C GLY A 203 0.19 -5.84 -10.81
N LEU A 204 1.40 -6.33 -10.54
CA LEU A 204 1.87 -7.65 -10.97
C LEU A 204 1.05 -8.79 -10.33
N LEU A 205 0.77 -8.70 -9.02
CA LEU A 205 -0.02 -9.72 -8.32
C LEU A 205 -1.49 -9.68 -8.75
N ALA A 206 -2.06 -8.50 -8.97
CA ALA A 206 -3.40 -8.34 -9.52
C ALA A 206 -3.49 -8.98 -10.90
N TYR A 207 -2.51 -8.73 -11.79
CA TYR A 207 -2.45 -9.37 -13.10
C TYR A 207 -2.30 -10.89 -13.01
N ARG A 208 -1.42 -11.38 -12.12
CA ARG A 208 -1.16 -12.82 -11.91
C ARG A 208 -2.39 -13.56 -11.39
N TYR A 209 -3.17 -12.95 -10.50
CA TYR A 209 -4.32 -13.58 -9.85
C TYR A 209 -5.68 -13.14 -10.41
N ARG A 210 -5.71 -12.40 -11.54
CA ARG A 210 -6.93 -11.85 -12.15
C ARG A 210 -8.03 -12.88 -12.40
N GLU A 211 -7.65 -14.11 -12.79
CA GLU A 211 -8.60 -15.19 -13.13
C GLU A 211 -9.29 -15.81 -11.91
N ARG A 212 -8.81 -15.48 -10.70
CA ARG A 212 -9.44 -15.94 -9.45
C ARG A 212 -10.57 -15.03 -8.99
N PHE A 213 -10.67 -13.83 -9.56
CA PHE A 213 -11.79 -12.93 -9.35
C PHE A 213 -12.78 -13.09 -10.50
N PRO A 214 -14.05 -13.41 -10.23
CA PRO A 214 -15.06 -13.62 -11.27
C PRO A 214 -15.60 -12.31 -11.83
N ALA A 215 -14.76 -11.29 -11.98
CA ALA A 215 -15.15 -9.95 -12.47
C ALA A 215 -15.51 -9.92 -13.97
N GLY A 216 -15.74 -11.08 -14.57
CA GLY A 216 -16.44 -11.22 -15.83
C GLY A 216 -17.35 -12.43 -15.74
N PHE A 217 -18.57 -12.28 -16.22
CA PHE A 217 -19.62 -13.26 -16.44
C PHE A 217 -19.07 -14.56 -17.10
N ARG A 218 -18.39 -15.37 -16.32
CA ARG A 218 -17.97 -16.71 -16.68
C ARG A 218 -18.23 -17.51 -15.43
N SER A 219 -19.46 -17.98 -15.35
CA SER A 219 -19.83 -19.10 -14.51
C SER A 219 -18.69 -20.11 -14.60
N GLN A 220 -17.93 -20.29 -13.51
CA GLN A 220 -17.27 -21.57 -13.34
C GLN A 220 -18.40 -22.60 -13.48
N PRO A 221 -18.33 -23.53 -14.46
CA PRO A 221 -19.22 -24.66 -14.43
C PRO A 221 -18.97 -25.30 -13.07
N CYS A 222 -20.03 -25.37 -12.27
CA CYS A 222 -20.03 -26.14 -11.05
C CYS A 222 -19.66 -27.56 -11.49
N SER A 223 -18.37 -27.91 -11.41
CA SER A 223 -17.92 -29.28 -11.61
C SER A 223 -18.50 -30.03 -10.44
N ARG A 224 -19.68 -30.60 -10.67
CA ARG A 224 -20.29 -31.59 -9.79
C ARG A 224 -19.21 -32.62 -9.48
N SER A 225 -18.77 -32.65 -8.23
CA SER A 225 -18.43 -33.91 -7.60
C SER A 225 -19.26 -34.06 -6.33
N PRO A 226 -19.77 -35.26 -6.06
CA PRO A 226 -20.89 -35.47 -5.17
C PRO A 226 -20.42 -35.46 -3.72
N SER A 227 -21.37 -35.15 -2.83
CA SER A 227 -21.32 -35.39 -1.39
C SER A 227 -20.16 -34.74 -0.62
N LEU A 228 -20.45 -33.59 -0.02
CA LEU A 228 -20.24 -33.38 1.42
C LEU A 228 -21.10 -32.17 1.83
N SER A 229 -22.19 -32.49 2.50
CA SER A 229 -23.13 -31.53 3.08
C SER A 229 -22.41 -30.70 4.15
N PRO A 230 -22.43 -29.36 4.13
CA PRO A 230 -22.08 -28.58 5.31
C PRO A 230 -23.32 -28.54 6.20
N ARG A 231 -23.45 -29.52 7.10
CA ARG A 231 -24.32 -29.38 8.27
C ARG A 231 -23.72 -28.29 9.15
N CYS A 232 -24.32 -27.11 9.14
CA CYS A 232 -24.33 -26.25 10.33
C CYS A 232 -25.33 -26.85 11.31
N THR A 233 -24.91 -27.80 12.13
CA THR A 233 -25.66 -28.18 13.33
C THR A 233 -25.20 -27.27 14.47
N SER A 234 -25.99 -26.22 14.73
CA SER A 234 -26.11 -25.69 16.07
C SER A 234 -27.00 -26.67 16.84
N GLU A 235 -26.38 -27.62 17.53
CA GLU A 235 -27.07 -28.37 18.58
C GLU A 235 -27.09 -27.48 19.82
N SER A 236 -28.28 -26.92 20.07
CA SER A 236 -28.69 -26.49 21.39
C SER A 236 -29.29 -27.67 22.15
N THR A 237 -29.28 -27.55 23.47
CA THR A 237 -30.00 -28.32 24.50
C THR A 237 -29.33 -29.60 25.04
N GLY A 238 -29.20 -29.60 26.37
CA GLY A 238 -28.60 -30.62 27.23
C GLY A 238 -28.02 -29.97 28.47
#